data_AF-A0A8J7PQ82-F1
#
_entry.id   AF-A0A8J7PQ82-F1
#
_cell.length_a   1.000
_cell.length_b   1.000
_cell.length_c   1.000
_cell.angle_alpha   90.00
_cell.angle_beta   90.00
_cell.angle_gamma   90.00
#
_symmetry.space_group_name_H-M   'P 1'
#
loop_
_entity.id
_entity.type
_entity.pdbx_description
1 polymer ?
#
loop_
_entity_poly.entity_id
_entity_poly.type
_entity_poly.pdbx_seq_one_letter_code
_entity_poly.pdbx_strand_id
1 'polypeptide(L)'
;MVMQAKLAGQEDALRRRAFENAVRAIDYRRQLPERVFVGKWEGFFFCESDRIFHSEFIDVAGAFLHYEQAHVVGFINLDAVSEVGLVERAAIFADEQTTGRQYMESLQGSGPADGWLYQMGRYIVVSDVGDWCIYCEKGNEVAVVGVRSFDYVMKFESALGRLMARPIEDLVEGGRSPLYPFDQLVPEWRKGLIENYGRSTEEAESVER
;
A
#
# COMPACT_ATOMS: atom_id res chain seq x y z
N MET A 1 -20.62 1.81 -30.49
CA MET A 1 -20.46 3.10 -29.80
C MET A 1 -21.06 3.12 -28.39
N VAL A 2 -22.32 2.70 -28.17
CA VAL A 2 -22.94 2.66 -26.82
C VAL A 2 -22.22 1.72 -25.84
N MET A 3 -21.74 0.56 -26.31
CA MET A 3 -21.03 -0.41 -25.46
C MET A 3 -19.65 0.09 -24.99
N GLN A 4 -18.91 0.80 -25.85
CA GLN A 4 -17.62 1.40 -25.49
C GLN A 4 -17.78 2.57 -24.50
N ALA A 5 -18.81 3.40 -24.65
CA ALA A 5 -19.12 4.46 -23.68
C ALA A 5 -19.55 3.91 -22.32
N LYS A 6 -20.28 2.78 -22.31
CA LYS A 6 -20.70 2.11 -21.07
C LYS A 6 -19.52 1.44 -20.35
N LEU A 7 -18.57 0.87 -21.09
CA LEU A 7 -17.33 0.30 -20.55
C LEU A 7 -16.43 1.39 -19.97
N ALA A 8 -16.21 2.49 -20.70
CA ALA A 8 -15.45 3.63 -20.21
C ALA A 8 -16.06 4.24 -18.92
N GLY A 9 -17.39 4.43 -18.89
CA GLY A 9 -18.07 4.95 -17.70
C GLY A 9 -18.04 4.00 -16.48
N GLN A 10 -17.93 2.69 -16.70
CA GLN A 10 -17.76 1.72 -15.61
C GLN A 10 -16.33 1.74 -15.05
N GLU A 11 -15.34 1.85 -15.92
CA GLU A 11 -13.93 1.94 -15.55
C GLU A 11 -13.65 3.21 -14.72
N ASP A 12 -14.19 4.35 -15.16
CA ASP A 12 -14.10 5.61 -14.41
C ASP A 12 -14.73 5.51 -13.01
N ALA A 13 -15.84 4.79 -12.88
CA ALA A 13 -16.50 4.58 -11.59
C ALA A 13 -15.70 3.67 -10.64
N LEU A 14 -14.93 2.71 -11.16
CA LEU A 14 -14.04 1.85 -10.36
C LEU A 14 -12.81 2.64 -9.89
N ARG A 15 -12.15 3.37 -10.79
CA ARG A 15 -11.01 4.23 -10.47
C ARG A 15 -11.36 5.29 -9.43
N ARG A 16 -12.54 5.91 -9.56
CA ARG A 16 -13.06 6.86 -8.58
C ARG A 16 -13.27 6.21 -7.21
N ARG A 17 -13.81 4.98 -7.16
CA ARG A 17 -13.98 4.25 -5.89
C ARG A 17 -12.64 3.96 -5.21
N ALA A 18 -11.64 3.51 -5.96
CA ALA A 18 -10.29 3.30 -5.42
C ALA A 18 -9.72 4.61 -4.82
N PHE A 19 -9.89 5.74 -5.52
CA PHE A 19 -9.47 7.04 -5.01
C PHE A 19 -10.24 7.46 -3.73
N GLU A 20 -11.56 7.27 -3.71
CA GLU A 20 -12.38 7.54 -2.52
C GLU A 20 -11.98 6.66 -1.33
N ASN A 21 -11.63 5.40 -1.58
CA ASN A 21 -11.10 4.49 -0.56
C ASN A 21 -9.76 4.98 -0.01
N ALA A 22 -8.86 5.49 -0.86
CA ALA A 22 -7.58 6.06 -0.43
C ALA A 22 -7.78 7.22 0.55
N VAL A 23 -8.66 8.17 0.18
CA VAL A 23 -8.99 9.34 1.01
C VAL A 23 -9.59 8.94 2.36
N ARG A 24 -10.34 7.84 2.42
CA ARG A 24 -10.95 7.33 3.66
C ARG A 24 -9.99 6.46 4.49
N ALA A 25 -8.99 5.85 3.86
CA ALA A 25 -8.10 4.90 4.50
C ALA A 25 -7.05 5.57 5.40
N ILE A 26 -6.61 6.80 5.07
CA ILE A 26 -5.49 7.46 5.75
C ILE A 26 -5.74 8.93 6.07
N ASP A 27 -5.07 9.44 7.12
CA ASP A 27 -4.91 10.87 7.39
C ASP A 27 -3.60 11.35 6.74
N TYR A 28 -3.71 11.99 5.58
CA TYR A 28 -2.58 12.47 4.77
C TYR A 28 -1.69 13.53 5.47
N ARG A 29 -2.11 14.05 6.63
CA ARG A 29 -1.33 15.00 7.43
C ARG A 29 -0.38 14.32 8.40
N ARG A 30 -0.57 13.02 8.65
CA ARG A 30 0.30 12.21 9.51
C ARG A 30 1.36 11.51 8.67
N GLN A 31 2.45 11.14 9.33
CA GLN A 31 3.57 10.38 8.78
C GLN A 31 4.00 9.34 9.79
N LEU A 32 4.73 8.32 9.34
CA LEU A 32 5.34 7.35 10.25
C LEU A 32 6.34 8.08 11.17
N PRO A 33 6.42 7.68 12.45
CA PRO A 33 5.85 6.48 13.04
C PRO A 33 4.43 6.67 13.62
N GLU A 34 3.76 7.80 13.40
CA GLU A 34 2.38 8.02 13.87
C GLU A 34 1.38 7.12 13.11
N ARG A 35 0.22 6.86 13.73
CA ARG A 35 -0.89 6.13 13.08
C ARG A 35 -1.48 6.94 11.91
N VAL A 36 -1.14 6.57 10.68
CA VAL A 36 -1.66 7.19 9.44
C VAL A 36 -3.01 6.61 9.04
N PHE A 37 -3.29 5.35 9.36
CA PHE A 37 -4.53 4.67 8.98
C PHE A 37 -5.71 5.15 9.83
N VAL A 38 -6.82 5.48 9.18
CA VAL A 38 -8.06 5.99 9.78
C VAL A 38 -9.15 4.92 9.77
N GLY A 39 -9.90 4.82 10.85
CA GLY A 39 -10.97 3.84 11.01
C GLY A 39 -10.48 2.52 11.62
N LYS A 40 -11.26 1.46 11.40
CA LYS A 40 -10.97 0.13 11.94
C LYS A 40 -10.11 -0.65 10.97
N TRP A 41 -8.92 -1.00 11.44
CA TRP A 41 -7.91 -1.79 10.76
C TRP A 41 -7.36 -2.78 11.79
N GLU A 42 -7.35 -4.05 11.44
CA GLU A 42 -7.09 -5.16 12.36
C GLU A 42 -5.65 -5.68 12.25
N GLY A 43 -4.98 -5.53 11.09
CA GLY A 43 -3.61 -6.01 10.91
C GLY A 43 -2.70 -5.01 10.19
N PHE A 44 -1.43 -4.99 10.59
CA PHE A 44 -0.38 -4.17 10.00
C PHE A 44 0.86 -4.98 9.71
N PHE A 45 1.35 -4.87 8.47
CA PHE A 45 2.51 -5.62 8.00
C PHE A 45 3.45 -4.66 7.27
N PHE A 46 4.69 -4.60 7.73
CA PHE A 46 5.70 -3.67 7.26
C PHE A 46 6.65 -4.35 6.27
N CYS A 47 7.05 -3.61 5.24
CA CYS A 47 8.06 -4.03 4.28
C CYS A 47 8.88 -2.83 3.78
N GLU A 48 9.94 -3.10 3.04
CA GLU A 48 10.69 -2.06 2.33
C GLU A 48 9.81 -1.40 1.27
N SER A 49 9.85 -0.06 1.18
CA SER A 49 9.04 0.69 0.20
C SER A 49 9.39 0.32 -1.25
N ASP A 50 10.65 0.03 -1.53
CA ASP A 50 11.14 -0.24 -2.89
C ASP A 50 10.41 -1.41 -3.54
N ARG A 51 9.96 -2.38 -2.75
CA ARG A 51 9.17 -3.54 -3.22
C ARG A 51 7.90 -3.15 -3.95
N ILE A 52 7.36 -1.96 -3.68
CA ILE A 52 6.17 -1.42 -4.37
C ILE A 52 6.55 -0.88 -5.74
N PHE A 53 7.77 -0.36 -5.92
CA PHE A 53 8.23 0.30 -7.15
C PHE A 53 8.99 -0.63 -8.10
N HIS A 54 8.81 -1.95 -7.95
CA HIS A 54 9.34 -2.98 -8.84
C HIS A 54 8.27 -3.56 -9.75
N SER A 55 8.67 -4.07 -10.92
CA SER A 55 7.76 -4.67 -11.90
C SER A 55 6.91 -5.81 -11.33
N GLU A 56 7.50 -6.60 -10.44
CA GLU A 56 6.92 -7.78 -9.80
C GLU A 56 5.81 -7.40 -8.81
N PHE A 57 5.75 -6.15 -8.38
CA PHE A 57 4.69 -5.68 -7.49
C PHE A 57 3.30 -5.84 -8.12
N ILE A 58 3.19 -5.72 -9.45
CA ILE A 58 1.87 -5.81 -10.09
C ILE A 58 1.22 -7.18 -9.90
N ASP A 59 2.02 -8.24 -9.86
CA ASP A 59 1.51 -9.58 -9.59
C ASP A 59 1.04 -9.73 -8.13
N VAL A 60 1.69 -9.00 -7.21
CA VAL A 60 1.27 -8.95 -5.80
C VAL A 60 -0.06 -8.20 -5.70
N ALA A 61 -0.17 -7.03 -6.34
CA ALA A 61 -1.39 -6.26 -6.39
C ALA A 61 -2.53 -7.05 -7.04
N GLY A 62 -2.26 -7.79 -8.12
CA GLY A 62 -3.21 -8.69 -8.76
C GLY A 62 -3.70 -9.80 -7.83
N ALA A 63 -2.81 -10.38 -7.01
CA ALA A 63 -3.20 -11.35 -5.99
C ALA A 63 -4.15 -10.73 -4.95
N PHE A 64 -3.83 -9.52 -4.45
CA PHE A 64 -4.73 -8.80 -3.54
C PHE A 64 -6.11 -8.54 -4.16
N LEU A 65 -6.14 -8.03 -5.40
CA LEU A 65 -7.39 -7.79 -6.13
C LEU A 65 -8.24 -9.05 -6.24
N HIS A 66 -7.62 -10.17 -6.61
CA HIS A 66 -8.30 -11.45 -6.77
C HIS A 66 -8.99 -11.91 -5.47
N TYR A 67 -8.29 -11.87 -4.34
CA TYR A 67 -8.82 -12.31 -3.05
C TYR A 67 -9.96 -11.44 -2.53
N GLU A 68 -9.97 -10.16 -2.89
CA GLU A 68 -10.99 -9.19 -2.51
C GLU A 68 -12.13 -9.08 -3.54
N GLN A 69 -12.00 -9.76 -4.69
CA GLN A 69 -12.90 -9.63 -5.85
C GLN A 69 -12.98 -8.17 -6.36
N ALA A 70 -11.88 -7.44 -6.21
CA ALA A 70 -11.71 -6.10 -6.74
C ALA A 70 -11.25 -6.14 -8.20
N HIS A 71 -11.43 -5.02 -8.92
CA HIS A 71 -11.17 -4.94 -10.36
C HIS A 71 -10.02 -3.98 -10.69
N VAL A 72 -9.82 -2.96 -9.85
CA VAL A 72 -8.83 -1.91 -10.07
C VAL A 72 -8.09 -1.63 -8.77
N VAL A 73 -6.78 -1.51 -8.89
CA VAL A 73 -5.91 -0.93 -7.85
C VAL A 73 -5.50 0.48 -8.28
N GLY A 74 -5.62 1.43 -7.37
CA GLY A 74 -5.10 2.78 -7.50
C GLY A 74 -3.82 2.94 -6.71
N PHE A 75 -2.78 3.43 -7.36
CA PHE A 75 -1.54 3.91 -6.77
C PHE A 75 -1.60 5.42 -6.79
N ILE A 76 -1.58 6.08 -5.64
CA ILE A 76 -1.81 7.53 -5.55
C ILE A 76 -0.61 8.17 -4.87
N ASN A 77 -0.04 9.19 -5.52
CA ASN A 77 0.99 10.06 -4.98
C ASN A 77 0.32 11.13 -4.11
N LEU A 78 0.45 10.96 -2.80
CA LEU A 78 -0.22 11.82 -1.81
C LEU A 78 0.32 13.24 -1.79
N ASP A 79 1.57 13.43 -2.19
CA ASP A 79 2.18 14.75 -2.26
C ASP A 79 1.64 15.54 -3.46
N ALA A 80 1.33 14.85 -4.56
CA ALA A 80 0.70 15.45 -5.75
C ALA A 80 -0.81 15.75 -5.56
N VAL A 81 -1.52 15.05 -4.67
CA VAL A 81 -2.96 15.31 -4.39
C VAL A 81 -3.19 16.68 -3.74
N SER A 82 -2.18 17.23 -3.06
CA SER A 82 -2.25 18.55 -2.44
C SER A 82 -2.30 19.71 -3.45
N GLU A 83 -1.90 19.45 -4.69
CA GLU A 83 -2.01 20.40 -5.80
C GLU A 83 -3.38 20.25 -6.47
N VAL A 84 -4.23 21.26 -6.27
CA VAL A 84 -5.63 21.31 -6.69
C VAL A 84 -5.84 20.83 -8.15
N GLY A 85 -6.54 19.69 -8.32
CA GLY A 85 -7.27 19.38 -9.56
C GLY A 85 -6.70 18.29 -10.48
N LEU A 86 -5.63 17.57 -10.12
CA LEU A 86 -4.99 16.61 -11.03
C LEU A 86 -5.01 15.16 -10.53
N VAL A 87 -6.21 14.62 -10.29
CA VAL A 87 -6.41 13.18 -9.95
C VAL A 87 -5.71 12.28 -10.97
N GLU A 88 -5.68 12.65 -12.25
CA GLU A 88 -5.02 11.89 -13.31
C GLU A 88 -3.49 11.91 -13.26
N ARG A 89 -2.86 12.96 -12.70
CA ARG A 89 -1.39 13.00 -12.52
C ARG A 89 -0.95 12.46 -11.17
N ALA A 90 -1.88 12.45 -10.21
CA ALA A 90 -1.63 11.95 -8.88
C ALA A 90 -1.94 10.46 -8.73
N ALA A 91 -2.42 9.77 -9.78
CA ALA A 91 -2.79 8.37 -9.71
C ALA A 91 -2.32 7.54 -10.92
N ILE A 92 -1.81 6.34 -10.66
CA ILE A 92 -1.65 5.26 -11.62
C ILE A 92 -2.71 4.21 -11.28
N PHE A 93 -3.47 3.77 -12.27
CA PHE A 93 -4.43 2.69 -12.08
C PHE A 93 -3.96 1.45 -12.81
N ALA A 94 -4.16 0.31 -12.17
CA ALA A 94 -3.87 -0.98 -12.75
C ALA A 94 -5.00 -1.97 -12.47
N ASP A 95 -5.08 -2.97 -13.31
CA ASP A 95 -6.05 -4.07 -13.27
C ASP A 95 -5.35 -5.41 -13.49
N GLU A 96 -6.12 -6.51 -13.56
CA GLU A 96 -5.58 -7.85 -13.79
C GLU A 96 -4.84 -8.03 -15.14
N GLN A 97 -5.04 -7.12 -16.10
CA GLN A 97 -4.38 -7.17 -17.40
C GLN A 97 -3.09 -6.36 -17.45
N THR A 98 -2.85 -5.53 -16.44
CA THR A 98 -1.69 -4.64 -16.38
C THR A 98 -0.42 -5.46 -16.17
N THR A 99 0.51 -5.34 -17.10
CA THR A 99 1.81 -6.03 -17.03
C THR A 99 2.84 -5.25 -16.22
N GLY A 100 3.84 -5.96 -15.68
CA GLY A 100 4.94 -5.31 -14.95
C GLY A 100 5.68 -4.25 -15.78
N ARG A 101 5.79 -4.46 -17.10
CA ARG A 101 6.36 -3.47 -18.02
C ARG A 101 5.52 -2.18 -18.09
N GLN A 102 4.20 -2.30 -18.26
CA GLN A 102 3.30 -1.13 -18.30
C GLN A 102 3.30 -0.39 -16.96
N TYR A 103 3.37 -1.13 -15.86
CA TYR A 103 3.50 -0.55 -14.53
C TYR A 103 4.81 0.26 -14.40
N MET A 104 5.94 -0.31 -14.79
CA MET A 104 7.24 0.39 -14.76
C MET A 104 7.28 1.61 -15.68
N GLU A 105 6.69 1.52 -16.88
CA GLU A 105 6.55 2.66 -17.79
C GLU A 105 5.74 3.80 -17.14
N SER A 106 4.67 3.45 -16.42
CA SER A 106 3.87 4.43 -15.68
C SER A 106 4.65 5.07 -14.52
N LEU A 107 5.43 4.28 -13.77
CA LEU A 107 6.29 4.79 -12.69
C LEU A 107 7.44 5.66 -13.19
N GLN A 108 8.01 5.37 -14.36
CA GLN A 108 9.07 6.16 -14.98
C GLN A 108 8.56 7.49 -15.51
N GLY A 109 7.28 7.57 -15.88
CA GLY A 109 6.67 8.75 -16.45
C GLY A 109 7.44 9.23 -17.69
N SER A 110 7.64 10.55 -17.80
CA SER A 110 8.43 11.15 -18.89
C SER A 110 9.93 11.26 -18.57
N GLY A 111 10.37 10.75 -17.42
CA GLY A 111 11.76 10.82 -16.96
C GLY A 111 11.90 11.33 -15.51
N PRO A 112 13.13 11.65 -15.06
CA PRO A 112 13.43 11.95 -13.66
C PRO A 112 12.66 13.09 -13.00
N ALA A 113 12.19 14.07 -13.78
CA ALA A 113 11.41 15.19 -13.23
C ALA A 113 10.00 14.76 -12.78
N ASP A 114 9.37 13.87 -13.55
CA ASP A 114 7.94 13.54 -13.39
C ASP A 114 7.71 12.10 -12.91
N GLY A 115 8.70 11.22 -13.07
CA GLY A 115 8.59 9.80 -12.74
C GLY A 115 8.66 9.53 -11.24
N TRP A 116 7.65 8.82 -10.73
CA TRP A 116 7.55 8.42 -9.32
C TRP A 116 8.70 7.50 -8.89
N LEU A 117 9.31 6.78 -9.84
CA LEU A 117 10.53 5.99 -9.59
C LEU A 117 11.71 6.85 -9.09
N TYR A 118 11.73 8.15 -9.40
CA TYR A 118 12.82 9.06 -9.06
C TYR A 118 12.48 10.01 -7.90
N GLN A 119 11.21 10.07 -7.50
CA GLN A 119 10.72 10.97 -6.47
C GLN A 119 10.67 10.30 -5.10
N MET A 120 11.11 11.00 -4.05
CA MET A 120 11.04 10.56 -2.65
C MET A 120 9.74 11.05 -2.02
N GLY A 121 8.62 10.50 -2.50
CA GLY A 121 7.28 10.91 -2.07
C GLY A 121 6.58 9.91 -1.13
N ARG A 122 5.35 10.27 -0.77
CA ARG A 122 4.40 9.45 -0.04
C ARG A 122 3.34 8.91 -0.98
N TYR A 123 3.06 7.62 -0.87
CA TYR A 123 2.16 6.92 -1.77
C TYR A 123 1.18 6.05 -1.01
N ILE A 124 0.01 5.85 -1.61
CA ILE A 124 -0.99 4.90 -1.14
C ILE A 124 -1.38 3.97 -2.29
N VAL A 125 -1.52 2.68 -1.99
CA VAL A 125 -2.01 1.65 -2.91
C VAL A 125 -3.28 1.06 -2.32
N VAL A 126 -4.39 1.12 -3.04
CA VAL A 126 -5.69 0.64 -2.55
C VAL A 126 -6.56 0.17 -3.70
N SER A 127 -7.43 -0.79 -3.45
CA SER A 127 -8.39 -1.29 -4.45
C SER A 127 -9.69 -0.48 -4.49
N ASP A 128 -10.52 -0.74 -5.49
CA ASP A 128 -11.89 -0.22 -5.56
C ASP A 128 -12.85 -0.80 -4.50
N VAL A 129 -12.42 -1.80 -3.71
CA VAL A 129 -13.17 -2.40 -2.59
C VAL A 129 -12.70 -1.85 -1.23
N GLY A 130 -11.39 -1.85 -0.94
CA GLY A 130 -10.78 -1.11 0.17
C GLY A 130 -10.61 -1.83 1.52
N ASP A 131 -10.64 -3.17 1.54
CA ASP A 131 -10.36 -4.05 2.68
C ASP A 131 -8.86 -4.20 2.99
N TRP A 132 -7.99 -3.79 2.08
CA TRP A 132 -6.56 -3.60 2.30
C TRP A 132 -6.10 -2.26 1.74
N CYS A 133 -4.96 -1.79 2.24
CA CYS A 133 -4.32 -0.57 1.77
C CYS A 133 -2.83 -0.64 2.08
N ILE A 134 -1.98 -0.16 1.18
CA ILE A 134 -0.55 0.00 1.45
C ILE A 134 -0.24 1.48 1.51
N TYR A 135 0.27 1.95 2.64
CA TYR A 135 0.85 3.28 2.76
C TYR A 135 2.37 3.18 2.68
N CYS A 136 3.01 4.09 1.95
CA CYS A 136 4.43 4.04 1.65
C CYS A 136 5.08 5.41 1.80
N GLU A 137 6.20 5.48 2.52
CA GLU A 137 7.08 6.64 2.61
C GLU A 137 8.44 6.29 2.03
N LYS A 138 8.65 6.61 0.75
CA LYS A 138 9.87 6.19 0.04
C LYS A 138 11.13 6.84 0.61
N GLY A 139 11.02 8.07 1.12
CA GLY A 139 12.14 8.76 1.77
C GLY A 139 12.60 8.12 3.09
N ASN A 140 11.73 7.34 3.75
CA ASN A 140 12.05 6.58 4.95
C ASN A 140 12.27 5.08 4.65
N GLU A 141 12.12 4.67 3.40
CA GLU A 141 12.25 3.29 2.92
C GLU A 141 11.26 2.29 3.55
N VAL A 142 10.15 2.80 4.12
CA VAL A 142 9.14 2.01 4.82
C VAL A 142 7.80 2.03 4.08
N ALA A 143 7.20 0.85 3.96
CA ALA A 143 5.81 0.68 3.62
C ALA A 143 5.07 -0.18 4.65
N VAL A 144 3.77 0.07 4.77
CA VAL A 144 2.86 -0.60 5.71
C VAL A 144 1.61 -1.05 4.96
N VAL A 145 1.34 -2.35 4.97
CA VAL A 145 0.09 -2.94 4.53
C VAL A 145 -0.86 -2.96 5.72
N GLY A 146 -1.94 -2.20 5.64
CA GLY A 146 -3.08 -2.30 6.53
C GLY A 146 -4.13 -3.26 5.96
N VAL A 147 -4.73 -4.09 6.81
CA VAL A 147 -5.87 -4.94 6.46
C VAL A 147 -7.02 -4.75 7.45
N ARG A 148 -8.26 -4.72 6.94
CA ARG A 148 -9.45 -4.40 7.74
C ARG A 148 -9.97 -5.55 8.59
N SER A 149 -9.68 -6.80 8.22
CA SER A 149 -10.11 -7.96 8.98
C SER A 149 -9.08 -9.09 9.00
N PHE A 150 -8.96 -9.79 10.12
CA PHE A 150 -8.10 -10.98 10.27
C PHE A 150 -8.43 -12.11 9.30
N ASP A 151 -9.69 -12.27 8.87
CA ASP A 151 -10.07 -13.26 7.86
C ASP A 151 -9.36 -13.00 6.52
N TYR A 152 -9.01 -11.74 6.25
CA TYR A 152 -8.23 -11.37 5.08
C TYR A 152 -6.73 -11.57 5.27
N VAL A 153 -6.19 -11.55 6.49
CA VAL A 153 -4.76 -11.84 6.73
C VAL A 153 -4.41 -13.22 6.18
N MET A 154 -5.21 -14.24 6.50
CA MET A 154 -4.98 -15.59 5.99
C MET A 154 -5.11 -15.68 4.47
N LYS A 155 -6.08 -14.96 3.88
CA LYS A 155 -6.25 -14.91 2.42
C LYS A 155 -5.07 -14.23 1.73
N PHE A 156 -4.52 -13.18 2.34
CA PHE A 156 -3.44 -12.39 1.78
C PHE A 156 -2.04 -12.91 2.12
N GLU A 157 -1.90 -13.98 2.89
CA GLU A 157 -0.61 -14.51 3.36
C GLU A 157 0.41 -14.67 2.23
N SER A 158 0.01 -15.24 1.09
CA SER A 158 0.90 -15.40 -0.06
C SER A 158 1.36 -14.07 -0.65
N ALA A 159 0.47 -13.08 -0.75
CA ALA A 159 0.80 -11.75 -1.26
C ALA A 159 1.71 -10.99 -0.29
N LEU A 160 1.40 -11.04 1.02
CA LEU A 160 2.23 -10.49 2.09
C LEU A 160 3.62 -11.13 2.10
N GLY A 161 3.71 -12.45 1.93
CA GLY A 161 4.96 -13.19 1.84
C GLY A 161 5.84 -12.76 0.66
N ARG A 162 5.25 -12.48 -0.51
CA ARG A 162 5.98 -11.93 -1.68
C ARG A 162 6.54 -10.54 -1.43
N LEU A 163 5.84 -9.72 -0.63
CA LEU A 163 6.35 -8.44 -0.15
C LEU A 163 7.35 -8.58 1.00
N MET A 164 7.55 -9.78 1.53
CA MET A 164 8.25 -10.02 2.79
C MET A 164 7.68 -9.15 3.94
N ALA A 165 6.39 -8.84 3.87
CA ALA A 165 5.71 -7.97 4.80
C ALA A 165 5.45 -8.72 6.12
N ARG A 166 5.88 -8.13 7.24
CA ARG A 166 5.84 -8.75 8.57
C ARG A 166 5.39 -7.74 9.62
N PRO A 167 4.78 -8.18 10.73
CA PRO A 167 4.46 -7.27 11.83
C PRO A 167 5.72 -6.61 12.39
N ILE A 168 5.56 -5.40 12.94
CA ILE A 168 6.69 -4.55 13.27
C ILE A 168 7.61 -5.16 14.33
N GLU A 169 7.03 -5.89 15.28
CA GLU A 169 7.73 -6.61 16.35
C GLU A 169 8.76 -7.57 15.78
N ASP A 170 8.34 -8.38 14.80
CA ASP A 170 9.19 -9.38 14.15
C ASP A 170 10.38 -8.73 13.41
N LEU A 171 10.23 -7.47 12.97
CA LEU A 171 11.25 -6.72 12.24
C LEU A 171 12.22 -5.99 13.18
N VAL A 172 11.74 -5.35 14.24
CA VAL A 172 12.55 -4.56 15.18
C VAL A 172 13.33 -5.42 16.17
N GLU A 173 12.85 -6.64 16.46
CA GLU A 173 13.61 -7.64 17.23
C GLU A 173 14.78 -8.22 16.42
N GLY A 174 14.82 -7.99 15.10
CA GLY A 174 15.92 -8.35 14.20
C GLY A 174 16.03 -9.84 13.88
N GLY A 175 15.50 -10.72 14.75
CA GLY A 175 15.44 -12.17 14.54
C GLY A 175 16.75 -12.75 13.99
N ARG A 176 16.63 -13.74 13.08
CA ARG A 176 17.78 -14.31 12.34
C ARG A 176 18.07 -13.61 11.00
N SER A 177 17.25 -12.62 10.63
CA SER A 177 17.31 -11.96 9.33
C SER A 177 16.86 -10.51 9.48
N PRO A 178 17.72 -9.65 10.03
CA PRO A 178 17.45 -8.22 10.15
C PRO A 178 17.15 -7.66 8.76
N LEU A 179 16.14 -6.81 8.69
CA LEU A 179 15.68 -6.20 7.45
C LEU A 179 15.81 -4.70 7.58
N TYR A 180 16.55 -4.08 6.67
CA TYR A 180 16.64 -2.64 6.56
C TYR A 180 15.29 -2.05 6.09
N PRO A 181 14.86 -0.87 6.55
CA PRO A 181 15.50 -0.01 7.56
C PRO A 181 15.18 -0.40 9.01
N PHE A 182 14.38 -1.45 9.24
CA PHE A 182 13.81 -1.79 10.54
C PHE A 182 14.84 -2.16 11.63
N ASP A 183 15.97 -2.75 11.23
CA ASP A 183 17.09 -3.09 12.12
C ASP A 183 17.90 -1.87 12.56
N GLN A 184 17.75 -0.74 11.88
CA GLN A 184 18.49 0.51 12.13
C GLN A 184 17.61 1.68 12.58
N LEU A 185 16.34 1.42 12.90
CA LEU A 185 15.44 2.45 13.41
C LEU A 185 15.97 3.06 14.72
N VAL A 186 15.95 4.39 14.80
CA VAL A 186 16.20 5.11 16.05
C VAL A 186 15.15 4.72 17.11
N PRO A 187 15.48 4.74 18.41
CA PRO A 187 14.60 4.25 19.48
C PRO A 187 13.21 4.88 19.48
N GLU A 188 13.10 6.17 19.16
CA GLU A 188 11.83 6.90 19.09
C GLU A 188 10.93 6.38 17.97
N TRP A 189 11.52 6.06 16.81
CA TRP A 189 10.80 5.47 15.68
C TRP A 189 10.31 4.07 16.00
N ARG A 190 11.20 3.23 16.56
CA ARG A 190 10.84 1.88 17.01
C ARG A 190 9.67 1.91 17.99
N LYS A 191 9.77 2.76 19.01
CA LYS A 191 8.73 2.93 20.02
C LYS A 191 7.42 3.39 19.37
N GLY A 192 7.47 4.43 18.53
CA GLY A 192 6.28 4.96 17.86
C GLY A 192 5.59 3.93 16.96
N LEU A 193 6.34 3.12 16.21
CA LEU A 193 5.76 2.10 15.35
C LEU A 193 5.12 0.97 16.17
N ILE A 194 5.77 0.49 17.23
CA ILE A 194 5.19 -0.53 18.10
C ILE A 194 3.92 0.02 18.78
N GLU A 195 3.95 1.23 19.34
CA GLU A 195 2.81 1.82 20.03
C GLU A 195 1.61 2.06 19.11
N ASN A 196 1.86 2.45 17.85
CA ASN A 196 0.79 2.78 16.90
C ASN A 196 0.36 1.61 16.03
N TYR A 197 1.18 0.58 15.83
CA TYR A 197 0.93 -0.49 14.84
C TYR A 197 1.21 -1.91 15.34
N GLY A 198 1.78 -2.05 16.54
CA GLY A 198 1.99 -3.36 17.12
C GLY A 198 0.67 -4.12 17.32
N ARG A 199 0.77 -5.46 17.33
CA ARG A 199 -0.32 -6.37 17.65
C ARG A 199 -0.85 -6.04 19.06
N SER A 200 -2.16 -6.03 19.22
CA SER A 200 -2.74 -5.89 20.55
C SER A 200 -2.45 -7.16 21.37
N THR A 201 -2.31 -7.04 22.69
CA THR A 201 -1.86 -8.15 23.55
C THR A 201 -2.80 -9.36 23.54
N GLU A 202 -4.05 -9.18 23.09
CA GLU A 202 -5.05 -10.26 22.91
C GLU A 202 -4.82 -11.07 21.62
N GLU A 203 -4.15 -10.51 20.61
CA GLU A 203 -3.92 -11.14 19.30
C GLU A 203 -2.72 -12.09 19.31
N ALA A 204 -1.72 -11.83 20.17
CA ALA A 204 -0.55 -12.67 20.31
C ALA A 204 -0.88 -14.10 20.78
N GLU A 205 -1.92 -14.26 21.60
CA GLU A 205 -2.35 -15.56 22.15
C GLU A 205 -3.18 -16.40 21.15
N SER A 206 -3.72 -15.78 20.10
CA SER A 206 -4.54 -16.47 19.09
C SER A 206 -3.75 -17.07 17.92
N VAL A 207 -2.48 -16.68 17.74
CA VAL A 207 -1.60 -17.23 16.69
C VAL A 207 -0.82 -18.45 17.18
N GLU A 208 -0.72 -18.66 18.50
CA GLU A 208 -0.05 -19.81 19.11
C GLU A 208 -0.98 -21.02 19.40
N ARG A 209 -2.25 -20.98 18.98
CA ARG A 209 -3.21 -22.09 19.12
C ARG A 209 -3.61 -22.68 17.78
#